data_AF-A0A2A6ZVH1-F1
#
_entry.id   AF-A0A2A6ZVH1-F1
#
_cell.length_a   1.000
_cell.length_b   1.000
_cell.length_c   1.000
_cell.angle_alpha   90.00
_cell.angle_beta   90.00
_cell.angle_gamma   90.00
#
_symmetry.space_group_name_H-M   'P 1'
#
loop_
_entity.id
_entity.type
_entity.pdbx_description
1 polymer ?
#
loop_
_entity_poly.entity_id
_entity_poly.type
_entity_poly.pdbx_seq_one_letter_code
_entity_poly.pdbx_strand_id
1 'polypeptide(L)'
;MVYFPLISLKLTNTVDGLWTTAEYMAGAWELSNGRWFWLVTSFLRFSLQLEPINAVVCLVLVSLGVTKLHMTFKTVHEGRTSCLDWLAGLCYLANTVIGCYLSFAHQSVEFGLAFYLSVLAAVCVIRSRSIAAGIAQGAFLLALSLGLYQTDLACFCMVLLAWFLVLLFRGEEGIKLRYYIAKCLGSAVCGVHFTAGEYSFVNTNADEWENTEKPMACQCSTKSLLKWYRARKGLSADAPMNGKLFFDAANAAEPEALEVLERFCKMVAVQIYNLTVLLDVEKVAIGGGISKQPLLLESLRSAYDGLYASRAGQAYMEGLPRCQIVP
;
A
#
# COMPACT_ATOMS: atom_id res chain seq x y z
N MET A 1 -44.84 26.60 0.65
CA MET A 1 -45.40 27.24 -0.57
C MET A 1 -44.68 28.53 -0.96
N VAL A 2 -44.25 29.41 -0.04
CA VAL A 2 -43.58 30.70 -0.39
C VAL A 2 -42.10 30.56 -0.77
N TYR A 3 -41.41 29.51 -0.29
CA TYR A 3 -40.00 29.25 -0.64
C TYR A 3 -39.81 28.75 -2.07
N PHE A 4 -40.78 28.05 -2.65
CA PHE A 4 -40.64 27.42 -3.96
C PHE A 4 -40.50 28.46 -5.10
N PRO A 5 -41.28 29.56 -5.12
CA PRO A 5 -41.06 30.66 -6.06
C PRO A 5 -39.72 31.37 -5.85
N LEU A 6 -39.29 31.58 -4.60
CA LEU A 6 -38.03 32.26 -4.29
C LEU A 6 -36.80 31.45 -4.74
N ILE A 7 -36.87 30.12 -4.57
CA ILE A 7 -35.86 29.16 -5.05
C ILE A 7 -35.87 29.08 -6.58
N SER A 8 -37.05 29.04 -7.21
CA SER A 8 -37.18 29.00 -8.67
C SER A 8 -36.71 30.30 -9.34
N LEU A 9 -36.84 31.45 -8.67
CA LEU A 9 -36.48 32.77 -9.20
C LEU A 9 -35.06 33.22 -8.81
N LYS A 10 -34.27 32.35 -8.15
CA LYS A 10 -32.88 32.62 -7.77
C LYS A 10 -32.70 33.87 -6.87
N LEU A 11 -33.65 34.13 -5.98
CA LEU A 11 -33.67 35.34 -5.14
C LEU A 11 -33.01 35.16 -3.76
N THR A 12 -32.48 33.98 -3.45
CA THR A 12 -31.77 33.71 -2.18
C THR A 12 -30.26 33.65 -2.39
N ASN A 13 -29.59 34.69 -1.89
CA ASN A 13 -28.16 34.84 -1.58
C ASN A 13 -27.14 34.47 -2.69
N THR A 14 -26.74 35.48 -3.46
CA THR A 14 -25.70 35.44 -4.49
C THR A 14 -24.26 35.54 -3.96
N VAL A 15 -24.04 35.65 -2.64
CA VAL A 15 -22.70 35.99 -2.08
C VAL A 15 -21.94 34.77 -1.55
N ASP A 16 -22.60 33.63 -1.37
CA ASP A 16 -22.00 32.42 -0.75
C ASP A 16 -21.76 31.25 -1.73
N GLY A 17 -21.60 31.52 -3.03
CA GLY A 17 -20.89 30.65 -4.00
C GLY A 17 -21.30 29.17 -4.14
N LEU A 18 -22.33 28.67 -3.45
CA LEU A 18 -22.63 27.23 -3.33
C LEU A 18 -23.95 26.79 -3.99
N TRP A 19 -24.68 27.70 -4.64
CA TRP A 19 -25.98 27.38 -5.23
C TRP A 19 -26.10 27.99 -6.64
N THR A 20 -25.22 27.54 -7.55
CA THR A 20 -25.27 27.79 -8.99
C THR A 20 -24.76 26.50 -9.66
N THR A 21 -25.48 25.73 -10.46
CA THR A 21 -26.60 25.93 -11.39
C THR A 21 -27.37 24.60 -11.50
N ALA A 22 -28.66 24.63 -11.87
CA ALA A 22 -29.43 23.41 -12.19
C ALA A 22 -28.87 22.61 -13.39
N GLU A 23 -27.79 23.11 -13.99
CA GLU A 23 -27.11 22.55 -15.13
C GLU A 23 -25.60 22.58 -14.88
N TYR A 24 -24.94 21.44 -15.03
CA TYR A 24 -23.48 21.32 -15.01
C TYR A 24 -23.07 20.23 -16.00
N MET A 25 -22.18 20.59 -16.93
CA MET A 25 -21.64 19.65 -17.91
C MET A 25 -20.16 19.41 -17.61
N ALA A 26 -19.81 18.14 -17.37
CA ALA A 26 -18.41 17.75 -17.23
C ALA A 26 -17.63 18.12 -18.51
N GLY A 27 -16.38 18.56 -18.34
CA GLY A 27 -15.54 19.06 -19.42
C GLY A 27 -14.07 18.69 -19.25
N ALA A 28 -13.20 19.56 -19.75
CA ALA A 28 -11.75 19.33 -19.74
C ALA A 28 -11.16 19.21 -18.32
N TRP A 29 -11.79 19.85 -17.33
CA TRP A 29 -11.36 19.80 -15.93
C TRP A 29 -11.56 18.41 -15.30
N GLU A 30 -12.70 17.76 -15.54
CA GLU A 30 -12.96 16.40 -15.07
C GLU A 30 -12.01 15.42 -15.76
N LEU A 31 -11.80 15.61 -17.05
CA LEU A 31 -10.91 14.77 -17.84
C LEU A 31 -9.45 14.88 -17.38
N SER A 32 -8.97 16.09 -17.08
CA SER A 32 -7.60 16.30 -16.57
C SER A 32 -7.38 15.67 -15.19
N ASN A 33 -8.44 15.56 -14.39
CA ASN A 33 -8.45 14.84 -13.11
C ASN A 33 -8.64 13.32 -13.26
N GLY A 34 -8.64 12.79 -14.49
CA GLY A 34 -8.82 11.36 -14.77
C GLY A 34 -10.27 10.86 -14.64
N ARG A 35 -11.26 11.76 -14.49
CA ARG A 35 -12.68 11.44 -14.35
C ARG A 35 -13.37 11.36 -15.73
N TRP A 36 -12.81 10.56 -16.62
CA TRP A 36 -13.26 10.46 -18.01
C TRP A 36 -14.69 9.92 -18.16
N PHE A 37 -15.14 9.04 -17.25
CA PHE A 37 -16.48 8.44 -17.34
C PHE A 37 -17.57 9.44 -16.92
N TRP A 38 -17.20 10.47 -16.17
CA TRP A 38 -18.13 11.54 -15.79
C TRP A 38 -18.63 12.33 -17.02
N LEU A 39 -17.82 12.46 -18.08
CA LEU A 39 -18.29 13.06 -19.34
C LEU A 39 -19.49 12.32 -19.91
N VAL A 40 -19.46 10.98 -19.84
CA VAL A 40 -20.53 10.11 -20.32
C VAL A 40 -21.76 10.22 -19.43
N THR A 41 -21.59 10.17 -18.10
CA THR A 41 -22.73 10.24 -17.17
C THR A 41 -23.39 11.62 -17.19
N SER A 42 -22.60 12.69 -17.32
CA SER A 42 -23.09 14.05 -17.51
C SER A 42 -23.92 14.19 -18.78
N PHE A 43 -23.44 13.62 -19.90
CA PHE A 43 -24.17 13.62 -21.17
C PHE A 43 -25.50 12.86 -21.06
N LEU A 44 -25.49 11.66 -20.46
CA LEU A 44 -26.70 10.85 -20.26
C LEU A 44 -27.74 11.51 -19.35
N ARG A 45 -27.30 12.38 -18.45
CA ARG A 45 -28.16 13.16 -17.55
C ARG A 45 -28.61 14.49 -18.14
N PHE A 46 -28.30 14.76 -19.42
CA PHE A 46 -28.55 16.05 -20.08
C PHE A 46 -27.99 17.24 -19.28
N SER A 47 -26.91 17.02 -18.52
CA SER A 47 -26.31 17.99 -17.61
C SER A 47 -27.26 18.53 -16.52
N LEU A 48 -28.44 17.94 -16.34
CA LEU A 48 -29.43 18.38 -15.36
C LEU A 48 -29.05 17.92 -13.96
N GLN A 49 -29.04 18.88 -13.04
CA GLN A 49 -28.72 18.71 -11.64
C GLN A 49 -29.85 19.26 -10.78
N LEU A 50 -30.94 18.51 -10.77
CA LEU A 50 -32.17 18.87 -10.05
C LEU A 50 -32.05 18.39 -8.61
N GLU A 51 -32.04 19.32 -7.67
CA GLU A 51 -32.27 19.00 -6.26
C GLU A 51 -33.79 18.93 -5.99
N PRO A 52 -34.29 17.94 -5.22
CA PRO A 52 -33.56 16.93 -4.44
C PRO A 52 -33.27 15.61 -5.18
N ILE A 53 -33.49 15.56 -6.50
CA ILE A 53 -33.41 14.31 -7.28
C ILE A 53 -32.00 13.72 -7.22
N ASN A 54 -30.95 14.55 -7.31
CA ASN A 54 -29.56 14.10 -7.20
C ASN A 54 -29.27 13.42 -5.86
N ALA A 55 -29.66 14.05 -4.75
CA ALA A 55 -29.50 13.46 -3.42
C ALA A 55 -30.24 12.12 -3.31
N VAL A 56 -31.48 12.04 -3.82
CA VAL A 56 -32.27 10.80 -3.81
C VAL A 56 -31.59 9.71 -4.65
N VAL A 57 -31.11 10.03 -5.85
CA VAL A 57 -30.41 9.08 -6.73
C VAL A 57 -29.11 8.59 -6.10
N CYS A 58 -28.32 9.48 -5.50
CA CYS A 58 -27.11 9.12 -4.75
C CYS A 58 -27.45 8.10 -3.63
N LEU A 59 -28.44 8.40 -2.80
CA LEU A 59 -28.87 7.51 -1.72
C LEU A 59 -29.38 6.16 -2.23
N VAL A 60 -30.11 6.13 -3.35
CA VAL A 60 -30.57 4.89 -3.99
C VAL A 60 -29.37 4.06 -4.46
N LEU A 61 -28.40 4.67 -5.13
CA LEU A 61 -27.20 3.96 -5.63
C LEU A 61 -26.36 3.39 -4.49
N VAL A 62 -26.15 4.16 -3.42
CA VAL A 62 -25.43 3.70 -2.23
C VAL A 62 -26.19 2.56 -1.54
N SER A 63 -27.51 2.70 -1.36
CA SER A 63 -28.35 1.65 -0.79
C SER A 63 -28.30 0.34 -1.60
N LEU A 64 -28.35 0.44 -2.93
CA LEU A 64 -28.18 -0.71 -3.83
C LEU A 64 -26.80 -1.36 -3.68
N GLY A 65 -25.74 -0.56 -3.55
CA GLY A 65 -24.37 -1.05 -3.34
C GLY A 65 -24.24 -1.81 -2.03
N VAL A 66 -24.69 -1.23 -0.91
CA VAL A 66 -24.66 -1.89 0.41
C VAL A 66 -25.50 -3.15 0.42
N THR A 67 -26.67 -3.12 -0.22
CA THR A 67 -27.56 -4.29 -0.34
C THR A 67 -26.86 -5.43 -1.09
N LYS A 68 -26.18 -5.15 -2.22
CA LYS A 68 -25.38 -6.14 -2.96
C LYS A 68 -24.20 -6.66 -2.15
N LEU A 69 -23.55 -5.79 -1.39
CA LEU A 69 -22.46 -6.15 -0.50
C LEU A 69 -22.92 -7.14 0.57
N HIS A 70 -24.00 -6.82 1.29
CA HIS A 70 -24.56 -7.68 2.33
C HIS A 70 -24.97 -9.05 1.78
N MET A 71 -25.61 -9.07 0.60
CA MET A 71 -25.95 -10.33 -0.08
C MET A 71 -24.74 -11.17 -0.47
N THR A 72 -23.58 -10.55 -0.71
CA THR A 72 -22.35 -11.26 -1.08
C THR A 72 -21.80 -12.04 0.11
N PHE A 73 -21.91 -11.49 1.32
CA PHE A 73 -21.43 -12.11 2.55
C PHE A 73 -22.44 -13.07 3.20
N LYS A 74 -23.71 -12.97 2.84
CA LYS A 74 -24.74 -13.90 3.31
C LYS A 74 -24.44 -15.32 2.82
N THR A 75 -24.48 -16.29 3.74
CA THR A 75 -24.26 -17.72 3.44
C THR A 75 -25.30 -18.23 2.45
N VAL A 76 -24.87 -19.10 1.53
CA VAL A 76 -25.62 -19.68 0.39
C VAL A 76 -27.01 -20.26 0.75
N HIS A 77 -27.32 -20.48 2.03
CA HIS A 77 -28.59 -21.05 2.50
C HIS A 77 -29.78 -20.07 2.53
N GLU A 78 -29.60 -18.76 2.37
CA GLU A 78 -30.71 -17.79 2.36
C GLU A 78 -30.72 -16.94 1.10
N GLY A 79 -31.06 -17.55 -0.03
CA GLY A 79 -31.06 -16.93 -1.38
C GLY A 79 -32.14 -15.88 -1.64
N ARG A 80 -32.87 -15.38 -0.63
CA ARG A 80 -33.87 -14.32 -0.79
C ARG A 80 -33.46 -13.04 -0.09
N THR A 81 -33.66 -11.94 -0.81
CA THR A 81 -33.53 -10.58 -0.30
C THR A 81 -34.56 -10.37 0.82
N SER A 82 -34.10 -10.22 2.06
CA SER A 82 -34.96 -10.00 3.22
C SER A 82 -35.20 -8.51 3.42
N CYS A 83 -36.30 -8.16 4.09
CA CYS A 83 -36.54 -6.78 4.55
C CYS A 83 -35.37 -6.27 5.42
N LEU A 84 -34.70 -7.17 6.15
CA LEU A 84 -33.50 -6.86 6.92
C LEU A 84 -32.32 -6.41 6.06
N ASP A 85 -32.17 -6.90 4.83
CA ASP A 85 -31.08 -6.50 3.92
C ASP A 85 -31.27 -5.05 3.47
N TRP A 86 -32.52 -4.68 3.17
CA TRP A 86 -32.89 -3.31 2.83
C TRP A 86 -32.80 -2.37 4.03
N LEU A 87 -33.22 -2.81 5.21
CA LEU A 87 -33.07 -2.03 6.45
C LEU A 87 -31.60 -1.81 6.80
N ALA A 88 -30.73 -2.81 6.64
CA ALA A 88 -29.29 -2.65 6.81
C ALA A 88 -28.71 -1.66 5.80
N GLY A 89 -29.11 -1.75 4.54
CA GLY A 89 -28.75 -0.78 3.49
C GLY A 89 -29.18 0.65 3.83
N LEU A 90 -30.40 0.83 4.34
CA LEU A 90 -30.93 2.12 4.78
C LEU A 90 -30.25 2.65 6.05
N CYS A 91 -29.91 1.80 7.02
CA CYS A 91 -29.17 2.20 8.22
C CYS A 91 -27.74 2.66 7.89
N TYR A 92 -27.13 2.09 6.83
CA TYR A 92 -25.82 2.52 6.36
C TYR A 92 -25.83 3.94 5.76
N LEU A 93 -27.01 4.45 5.33
CA LEU A 93 -27.15 5.79 4.79
C LEU A 93 -26.83 6.90 5.81
N ALA A 94 -26.98 6.59 7.10
CA ALA A 94 -26.71 7.51 8.20
C ALA A 94 -25.22 7.47 8.62
N ASN A 95 -24.31 7.81 7.69
CA ASN A 95 -22.89 7.91 8.00
C ASN A 95 -22.26 9.21 7.47
N THR A 96 -21.14 9.61 8.08
CA THR A 96 -20.44 10.87 7.76
C THR A 96 -19.99 10.94 6.30
N VAL A 97 -19.59 9.81 5.69
CA VAL A 97 -19.14 9.76 4.29
C VAL A 97 -20.27 10.12 3.33
N ILE A 98 -21.47 9.60 3.56
CA ILE A 98 -22.66 9.92 2.76
C ILE A 98 -23.09 11.36 3.00
N GLY A 99 -22.97 11.85 4.24
CA GLY A 99 -23.12 13.28 4.53
C GLY A 99 -22.17 14.16 3.71
N CYS A 100 -20.90 13.75 3.58
CA CYS A 100 -19.94 14.43 2.71
C CYS A 100 -20.34 14.32 1.23
N TYR A 101 -20.78 13.15 0.73
CA TYR A 101 -21.22 13.00 -0.66
C TYR A 101 -22.38 13.96 -0.98
N LEU A 102 -23.36 14.06 -0.08
CA LEU A 102 -24.52 14.93 -0.24
C LEU A 102 -24.16 16.42 -0.13
N SER A 103 -23.10 16.78 0.61
CA SER A 103 -22.61 18.16 0.65
C SER A 103 -22.10 18.66 -0.71
N PHE A 104 -21.65 17.74 -1.58
CA PHE A 104 -21.31 18.03 -2.97
C PHE A 104 -22.51 17.75 -3.88
N ALA A 105 -23.54 18.60 -3.82
CA ALA A 105 -24.78 18.46 -4.59
C ALA A 105 -24.56 18.13 -6.08
N HIS A 106 -23.57 18.77 -6.69
CA HIS A 106 -23.20 18.59 -8.09
C HIS A 106 -22.55 17.23 -8.43
N GLN A 107 -21.92 16.57 -7.46
CA GLN A 107 -21.10 15.36 -7.65
C GLN A 107 -21.67 14.13 -6.95
N SER A 108 -22.65 14.31 -6.06
CA SER A 108 -23.24 13.30 -5.20
C SER A 108 -23.66 12.02 -5.94
N VAL A 109 -24.34 12.16 -7.08
CA VAL A 109 -24.78 11.03 -7.92
C VAL A 109 -23.60 10.24 -8.47
N GLU A 110 -22.53 10.94 -8.89
CA GLU A 110 -21.35 10.29 -9.46
C GLU A 110 -20.56 9.53 -8.39
N PHE A 111 -20.50 10.07 -7.16
CA PHE A 111 -19.96 9.35 -6.01
C PHE A 111 -20.79 8.11 -5.67
N GLY A 112 -22.12 8.23 -5.67
CA GLY A 112 -23.01 7.08 -5.46
C GLY A 112 -22.85 6.00 -6.53
N LEU A 113 -22.72 6.42 -7.80
CA LEU A 113 -22.53 5.51 -8.94
C LEU A 113 -21.15 4.85 -8.91
N ALA A 114 -20.10 5.60 -8.61
CA ALA A 114 -18.74 5.10 -8.45
C ALA A 114 -18.66 4.03 -7.35
N PHE A 115 -19.26 4.30 -6.19
CA PHE A 115 -19.39 3.34 -5.11
C PHE A 115 -20.14 2.08 -5.54
N TYR A 116 -21.32 2.22 -6.16
CA TYR A 116 -22.12 1.09 -6.64
C TYR A 116 -21.35 0.19 -7.63
N LEU A 117 -20.67 0.81 -8.60
CA LEU A 117 -19.84 0.10 -9.58
C LEU A 117 -18.64 -0.59 -8.94
N SER A 118 -18.00 0.02 -7.94
CA SER A 118 -16.89 -0.59 -7.19
C SER A 118 -17.33 -1.86 -6.46
N VAL A 119 -18.52 -1.83 -5.84
CA VAL A 119 -19.10 -3.00 -5.17
C VAL A 119 -19.46 -4.06 -6.19
N LEU A 120 -20.13 -3.71 -7.29
CA LEU A 120 -20.45 -4.66 -8.36
C LEU A 120 -19.20 -5.32 -8.95
N ALA A 121 -18.12 -4.56 -9.15
CA ALA A 121 -16.83 -5.08 -9.60
C ALA A 121 -16.33 -6.17 -8.64
N ALA A 122 -16.36 -5.91 -7.33
CA ALA A 122 -15.96 -6.89 -6.32
C ALA A 122 -16.89 -8.12 -6.33
N VAL A 123 -18.20 -7.94 -6.45
CA VAL A 123 -19.17 -9.04 -6.55
C VAL A 123 -18.90 -9.92 -7.78
N CYS A 124 -18.62 -9.32 -8.94
CA CYS A 124 -18.26 -10.06 -10.16
C CYS A 124 -17.00 -10.91 -9.96
N VAL A 125 -15.97 -10.35 -9.32
CA VAL A 125 -14.73 -11.09 -9.00
C VAL A 125 -15.00 -12.26 -8.05
N ILE A 126 -15.84 -12.04 -7.02
CA ILE A 126 -16.13 -13.04 -5.99
C ILE A 126 -17.04 -14.17 -6.50
N ARG A 127 -18.09 -13.84 -7.27
CA ARG A 127 -19.14 -14.79 -7.66
C ARG A 127 -18.96 -15.43 -9.04
N SER A 128 -18.03 -14.94 -9.85
CA SER A 128 -17.81 -15.53 -11.18
C SER A 128 -17.28 -16.95 -11.06
N ARG A 129 -17.91 -17.88 -11.80
CA ARG A 129 -17.44 -19.28 -11.91
C ARG A 129 -16.16 -19.41 -12.74
N SER A 130 -15.93 -18.46 -13.65
CA SER A 130 -14.74 -18.42 -14.51
C SER A 130 -13.83 -17.28 -14.05
N ILE A 131 -12.56 -17.61 -13.77
CA ILE A 131 -11.54 -16.66 -13.33
C ILE A 131 -11.38 -15.55 -14.38
N ALA A 132 -11.26 -15.93 -15.66
CA ALA A 132 -11.08 -14.96 -16.74
C ALA A 132 -12.29 -14.02 -16.88
N ALA A 133 -13.51 -14.55 -16.78
CA ALA A 133 -14.71 -13.73 -16.85
C ALA A 133 -14.86 -12.79 -15.64
N GLY A 134 -14.50 -13.26 -14.43
CA GLY A 134 -14.54 -12.47 -13.20
C GLY A 134 -13.54 -11.32 -13.24
N ILE A 135 -12.31 -11.57 -13.70
CA ILE A 135 -11.28 -10.53 -13.88
C ILE A 135 -11.73 -9.52 -14.95
N ALA A 136 -12.22 -9.98 -16.10
CA ALA A 136 -12.64 -9.08 -17.17
C ALA A 136 -13.81 -8.18 -16.75
N GLN A 137 -14.86 -8.76 -16.15
CA GLN A 137 -16.03 -8.01 -15.67
C GLN A 137 -15.67 -7.08 -14.51
N GLY A 138 -14.89 -7.57 -13.55
CA GLY A 138 -14.40 -6.78 -12.42
C GLY A 138 -13.54 -5.60 -12.86
N ALA A 139 -12.57 -5.83 -13.74
CA ALA A 139 -11.70 -4.77 -14.27
C ALA A 139 -12.48 -3.72 -15.06
N PHE A 140 -13.46 -4.14 -15.88
CA PHE A 140 -14.31 -3.23 -16.63
C PHE A 140 -15.14 -2.33 -15.70
N LEU A 141 -15.85 -2.92 -14.72
CA LEU A 141 -16.67 -2.17 -13.77
C LEU A 141 -15.83 -1.26 -12.86
N LEU A 142 -14.65 -1.73 -12.44
CA LEU A 142 -13.71 -0.93 -11.66
C LEU A 142 -13.18 0.26 -12.47
N ALA A 143 -12.84 0.06 -13.74
CA ALA A 143 -12.39 1.16 -14.60
C ALA A 143 -13.46 2.25 -14.77
N LEU A 144 -14.74 1.86 -14.87
CA LEU A 144 -15.86 2.81 -14.88
C LEU A 144 -15.99 3.55 -13.54
N SER A 145 -15.89 2.83 -12.42
CA SER A 145 -15.91 3.42 -11.08
C SER A 145 -14.80 4.46 -10.89
N LEU A 146 -13.54 4.11 -11.23
CA LEU A 146 -12.40 5.01 -11.12
C LEU A 146 -12.46 6.18 -12.10
N GLY A 147 -13.13 5.99 -13.25
CA GLY A 147 -13.46 7.05 -14.21
C GLY A 147 -14.49 8.06 -13.69
N LEU A 148 -15.13 7.81 -12.55
CA LEU A 148 -16.02 8.76 -11.86
C LEU A 148 -15.34 9.29 -10.61
N TYR A 149 -14.85 8.40 -9.74
CA TYR A 149 -14.23 8.76 -8.48
C TYR A 149 -13.15 7.75 -8.06
N GLN A 150 -11.89 8.18 -8.07
CA GLN A 150 -10.73 7.30 -7.86
C GLN A 150 -10.63 6.73 -6.45
N THR A 151 -11.18 7.41 -5.44
CA THR A 151 -11.13 6.97 -4.03
C THR A 151 -11.89 5.66 -3.80
N ASP A 152 -12.84 5.30 -4.66
CA ASP A 152 -13.60 4.04 -4.55
C ASP A 152 -12.76 2.78 -4.90
N LEU A 153 -11.50 2.95 -5.31
CA LEU A 153 -10.54 1.85 -5.30
C LEU A 153 -10.43 1.23 -3.90
N ALA A 154 -10.45 2.06 -2.86
CA ALA A 154 -10.38 1.61 -1.48
C ALA A 154 -11.60 0.75 -1.13
N CYS A 155 -12.80 1.14 -1.57
CA CYS A 155 -14.03 0.38 -1.39
C CYS A 155 -13.91 -1.02 -2.03
N PHE A 156 -13.50 -1.10 -3.30
CA PHE A 156 -13.27 -2.38 -3.99
C PHE A 156 -12.26 -3.27 -3.23
N CYS A 157 -11.11 -2.72 -2.84
CA CYS A 157 -10.06 -3.44 -2.13
C CYS A 157 -10.53 -3.94 -0.75
N MET A 158 -11.27 -3.13 0.00
CA MET A 158 -11.79 -3.51 1.32
C MET A 158 -12.81 -4.64 1.23
N VAL A 159 -13.65 -4.67 0.19
CA VAL A 159 -14.60 -5.78 -0.05
C VAL A 159 -13.84 -7.08 -0.33
N LEU A 160 -12.81 -7.03 -1.18
CA LEU A 160 -11.97 -8.20 -1.46
C LEU A 160 -11.19 -8.66 -0.22
N LEU A 161 -10.65 -7.73 0.57
CA LEU A 161 -9.97 -8.05 1.83
C LEU A 161 -10.93 -8.74 2.82
N ALA A 162 -12.12 -8.20 3.02
CA ALA A 162 -13.14 -8.81 3.86
C ALA A 162 -13.54 -10.21 3.36
N TRP A 163 -13.64 -10.39 2.04
CA TRP A 163 -13.88 -11.71 1.45
C TRP A 163 -12.72 -12.69 1.69
N PHE A 164 -11.47 -12.24 1.52
CA PHE A 164 -10.28 -13.03 1.82
C PHE A 164 -10.21 -13.43 3.30
N LEU A 165 -10.59 -12.54 4.22
CA LEU A 165 -10.70 -12.86 5.64
C LEU A 165 -11.79 -13.92 5.88
N VAL A 166 -12.95 -13.82 5.22
CA VAL A 166 -14.01 -14.85 5.32
C VAL A 166 -13.52 -16.19 4.80
N LEU A 167 -12.79 -16.24 3.68
CA LEU A 167 -12.17 -17.47 3.17
C LEU A 167 -11.15 -18.04 4.16
N LEU A 168 -10.33 -17.17 4.79
CA LEU A 168 -9.37 -17.56 5.82
C LEU A 168 -10.05 -18.23 7.01
N PHE A 169 -11.15 -17.65 7.52
CA PHE A 169 -11.91 -18.21 8.63
C PHE A 169 -12.69 -19.48 8.27
N ARG A 170 -13.05 -19.67 7.00
CA ARG A 170 -13.75 -20.87 6.51
C ARG A 170 -12.81 -22.04 6.19
N GLY A 171 -11.48 -21.84 6.27
CA GLY A 171 -10.50 -22.89 6.03
C GLY A 171 -10.35 -23.31 4.56
N GLU A 172 -10.88 -22.54 3.61
CA GLU A 172 -10.74 -22.84 2.18
C GLU A 172 -9.36 -22.39 1.67
N GLU A 173 -8.48 -23.39 1.45
CA GLU A 173 -7.16 -23.31 0.80
C GLU A 173 -6.22 -22.16 1.22
N GLY A 174 -5.66 -22.26 2.42
CA GLY A 174 -4.69 -21.30 2.97
C GLY A 174 -3.41 -21.07 2.14
N ILE A 175 -3.06 -21.94 1.18
CA ILE A 175 -1.84 -21.80 0.35
C ILE A 175 -2.01 -20.76 -0.76
N LYS A 176 -3.12 -20.78 -1.51
CA LYS A 176 -3.38 -19.79 -2.58
C LYS A 176 -3.62 -18.40 -2.00
N LEU A 177 -4.28 -18.33 -0.84
CA LEU A 177 -4.55 -17.07 -0.16
C LEU A 177 -3.27 -16.36 0.32
N ARG A 178 -2.33 -17.12 0.90
CA ARG A 178 -1.00 -16.59 1.27
C ARG A 178 -0.23 -16.07 0.06
N TYR A 179 -0.35 -16.74 -1.09
CA TYR A 179 0.26 -16.30 -2.34
C TYR A 179 -0.32 -14.96 -2.86
N TYR A 180 -1.64 -14.79 -2.84
CA TYR A 180 -2.27 -13.52 -3.27
C TYR A 180 -2.00 -12.37 -2.30
N ILE A 181 -2.02 -12.61 -0.99
CA ILE A 181 -1.65 -11.62 0.03
C ILE A 181 -0.17 -11.22 -0.12
N ALA A 182 0.72 -12.20 -0.30
CA ALA A 182 2.14 -11.92 -0.54
C ALA A 182 2.36 -11.14 -1.85
N LYS A 183 1.57 -11.42 -2.90
CA LYS A 183 1.64 -10.69 -4.17
C LYS A 183 1.13 -9.26 -4.06
N CYS A 184 0.04 -9.02 -3.32
CA CYS A 184 -0.51 -7.68 -3.10
C CYS A 184 0.37 -6.83 -2.18
N LEU A 185 0.82 -7.39 -1.05
CA LEU A 185 1.80 -6.73 -0.18
C LEU A 185 3.12 -6.50 -0.92
N GLY A 186 3.56 -7.47 -1.71
CA GLY A 186 4.71 -7.34 -2.60
C GLY A 186 4.54 -6.19 -3.59
N SER A 187 3.41 -6.06 -4.28
CA SER A 187 3.19 -4.94 -5.20
C SER A 187 3.07 -3.57 -4.53
N ALA A 188 2.56 -3.52 -3.29
CA ALA A 188 2.45 -2.29 -2.53
C ALA A 188 3.81 -1.83 -1.97
N VAL A 189 4.67 -2.79 -1.58
CA VAL A 189 6.02 -2.53 -1.07
C VAL A 189 7.02 -2.33 -2.21
N CYS A 190 6.86 -2.99 -3.36
CA CYS A 190 7.82 -2.98 -4.47
C CYS A 190 7.60 -1.87 -5.51
N GLY A 191 6.51 -1.09 -5.40
CA GLY A 191 6.23 0.03 -6.30
C GLY A 191 5.95 -0.39 -7.75
N VAL A 192 5.49 0.55 -8.58
CA VAL A 192 5.01 0.30 -9.97
C VAL A 192 6.08 -0.33 -10.87
N HIS A 193 7.35 -0.12 -10.58
CA HIS A 193 8.48 -0.62 -11.36
C HIS A 193 9.22 -1.79 -10.71
N PHE A 194 8.68 -2.36 -9.62
CA PHE A 194 9.33 -3.43 -8.84
C PHE A 194 10.72 -3.05 -8.29
N THR A 195 11.03 -1.75 -8.23
CA THR A 195 12.31 -1.23 -7.73
C THR A 195 12.27 -0.85 -6.25
N ALA A 196 11.08 -0.64 -5.68
CA ALA A 196 10.99 -0.33 -4.26
C ALA A 196 11.34 -1.58 -3.42
N GLY A 197 12.05 -1.36 -2.32
CA GLY A 197 12.62 -2.45 -1.51
C GLY A 197 14.04 -2.87 -1.92
N GLU A 198 14.59 -2.42 -3.06
CA GLU A 198 16.01 -2.61 -3.40
C GLU A 198 16.92 -1.68 -2.58
N TYR A 199 16.95 -1.92 -1.27
CA TYR A 199 17.75 -1.15 -0.31
C TYR A 199 19.27 -1.21 -0.60
N SER A 200 19.69 -2.26 -1.31
CA SER A 200 21.01 -2.47 -1.90
C SER A 200 21.54 -1.28 -2.71
N PHE A 201 20.67 -0.55 -3.42
CA PHE A 201 21.06 0.60 -4.25
C PHE A 201 21.12 1.93 -3.50
N VAL A 202 20.77 1.96 -2.22
CA VAL A 202 20.80 3.20 -1.43
C VAL A 202 22.24 3.68 -1.27
N ASN A 203 22.50 4.93 -1.67
CA ASN A 203 23.74 5.62 -1.36
C ASN A 203 23.75 5.99 0.12
N THR A 204 24.80 5.61 0.84
CA THR A 204 24.89 5.82 2.29
C THR A 204 25.39 7.22 2.68
N ASN A 205 25.92 7.98 1.72
CA ASN A 205 26.40 9.36 1.90
C ASN A 205 26.20 10.17 0.62
N ALA A 206 25.61 11.36 0.75
CA ALA A 206 25.37 12.27 -0.36
C ALA A 206 26.66 12.87 -0.94
N ASP A 207 27.66 13.13 -0.10
CA ASP A 207 28.95 13.71 -0.53
C ASP A 207 29.74 12.79 -1.47
N GLU A 208 29.37 11.51 -1.50
CA GLU A 208 30.03 10.46 -2.28
C GLU A 208 29.11 9.92 -3.40
N TRP A 209 28.20 10.76 -3.89
CA TRP A 209 27.23 10.40 -4.93
C TRP A 209 27.87 9.79 -6.18
N GLU A 210 28.93 10.41 -6.70
CA GLU A 210 29.64 9.98 -7.92
C GLU A 210 30.41 8.65 -7.74
N ASN A 211 30.56 8.17 -6.49
CA ASN A 211 31.36 7.00 -6.18
C ASN A 211 30.50 5.72 -6.21
N THR A 212 30.64 4.97 -7.30
CA THR A 212 29.90 3.72 -7.54
C THR A 212 30.24 2.57 -6.58
N GLU A 213 31.28 2.72 -5.75
CA GLU A 213 31.61 1.75 -4.68
C GLU A 213 30.90 2.04 -3.34
N LYS A 214 30.16 3.16 -3.24
CA LYS A 214 29.48 3.62 -2.02
C LYS A 214 27.98 3.30 -1.88
N PRO A 215 27.28 2.67 -2.84
CA PRO A 215 25.99 2.06 -2.54
C PRO A 215 26.09 0.99 -1.46
N MET A 216 24.99 0.74 -0.74
CA MET A 216 24.93 -0.25 0.35
C MET A 216 25.47 -1.62 -0.07
N ALA A 217 25.05 -2.14 -1.23
CA ALA A 217 25.50 -3.45 -1.73
C ALA A 217 27.00 -3.51 -2.00
N CYS A 218 27.60 -2.42 -2.47
CA CYS A 218 29.04 -2.34 -2.74
C CYS A 218 29.87 -2.25 -1.45
N GLN A 219 29.26 -1.90 -0.32
CA GLN A 219 29.95 -1.82 0.98
C GLN A 219 29.67 -3.04 1.86
N CYS A 220 28.45 -3.57 1.83
CA CYS A 220 27.98 -4.63 2.73
C CYS A 220 27.93 -6.02 2.04
N SER A 221 28.83 -6.28 1.09
CA SER A 221 28.91 -7.59 0.42
C SER A 221 30.13 -8.41 0.87
N THR A 222 30.03 -9.73 0.74
CA THR A 222 31.18 -10.63 0.91
C THR A 222 32.31 -10.27 -0.04
N LYS A 223 32.03 -9.83 -1.27
CA LYS A 223 33.07 -9.42 -2.22
C LYS A 223 33.92 -8.27 -1.67
N SER A 224 33.26 -7.29 -1.03
CA SER A 224 33.91 -6.12 -0.43
C SER A 224 34.71 -6.49 0.82
N LEU A 225 34.15 -7.35 1.68
CA LEU A 225 34.88 -7.92 2.82
C LEU A 225 36.20 -8.56 2.39
N LEU A 226 36.16 -9.43 1.38
CA LEU A 226 37.34 -10.12 0.87
C LEU A 226 38.31 -9.16 0.15
N LYS A 227 37.81 -8.14 -0.56
CA LYS A 227 38.62 -7.07 -1.17
C LYS A 227 39.41 -6.31 -0.09
N TRP A 228 38.76 -5.93 1.01
CA TRP A 228 39.40 -5.21 2.10
C TRP A 228 40.41 -6.06 2.85
N TYR A 229 40.11 -7.33 3.09
CA TYR A 229 41.05 -8.24 3.73
C TYR A 229 42.33 -8.45 2.90
N ARG A 230 42.20 -8.68 1.59
CA ARG A 230 43.37 -8.75 0.69
C ARG A 230 44.22 -7.49 0.77
N ALA A 231 43.58 -6.33 0.69
CA ALA A 231 44.27 -5.04 0.78
C ALA A 231 44.98 -4.87 2.13
N ARG A 232 44.33 -5.27 3.23
CA ARG A 232 44.90 -5.16 4.58
C ARG A 232 46.11 -6.08 4.76
N LYS A 233 46.07 -7.29 4.21
CA LYS A 233 47.21 -8.24 4.18
C LYS A 233 48.32 -7.88 3.18
N GLY A 234 48.11 -6.89 2.31
CA GLY A 234 49.04 -6.59 1.21
C GLY A 234 49.08 -7.67 0.12
N LEU A 235 48.02 -8.45 -0.04
CA LEU A 235 47.90 -9.44 -1.12
C LEU A 235 47.52 -8.77 -2.44
N SER A 236 47.92 -9.39 -3.55
CA SER A 236 47.43 -9.00 -4.89
C SER A 236 45.90 -9.07 -4.95
N ALA A 237 45.28 -8.20 -5.76
CA ALA A 237 43.83 -8.16 -5.96
C ALA A 237 43.27 -9.51 -6.45
N ASP A 238 44.06 -10.24 -7.24
CA ASP A 238 43.70 -11.55 -7.82
C ASP A 238 44.06 -12.74 -6.93
N ALA A 239 44.61 -12.50 -5.73
CA ALA A 239 44.93 -13.57 -4.81
C ALA A 239 43.68 -14.41 -4.52
N PRO A 240 43.77 -15.76 -4.57
CA PRO A 240 42.63 -16.62 -4.29
C PRO A 240 42.15 -16.40 -2.85
N MET A 241 40.90 -15.96 -2.71
CA MET A 241 40.29 -15.66 -1.41
C MET A 241 38.81 -15.98 -1.48
N ASN A 242 38.28 -16.54 -0.40
CA ASN A 242 36.86 -16.84 -0.24
C ASN A 242 36.45 -16.66 1.24
N GLY A 243 35.16 -16.79 1.52
CA GLY A 243 34.65 -16.64 2.89
C GLY A 243 35.25 -17.62 3.89
N LYS A 244 35.55 -18.88 3.49
CA LYS A 244 36.14 -19.86 4.40
C LYS A 244 37.54 -19.42 4.83
N LEU A 245 38.41 -19.08 3.87
CA LEU A 245 39.77 -18.63 4.16
C LEU A 245 39.81 -17.37 5.04
N PHE A 246 38.89 -16.43 4.80
CA PHE A 246 38.78 -15.23 5.64
C PHE A 246 38.37 -15.59 7.08
N PHE A 247 37.35 -16.42 7.25
CA PHE A 247 36.88 -16.79 8.59
C PHE A 247 37.83 -17.75 9.30
N ASP A 248 38.60 -18.58 8.60
CA ASP A 248 39.67 -19.38 9.19
C ASP A 248 40.72 -18.46 9.85
N ALA A 249 41.12 -17.38 9.17
CA ALA A 249 42.03 -16.37 9.73
C ALA A 249 41.39 -15.58 10.89
N ALA A 250 40.13 -15.17 10.76
CA ALA A 250 39.42 -14.45 11.83
C ALA A 250 39.25 -15.32 13.10
N ASN A 251 38.90 -16.60 12.95
CA ASN A 251 38.80 -17.54 14.07
C ASN A 251 40.17 -17.86 14.69
N ALA A 252 41.26 -17.75 13.92
CA ALA A 252 42.63 -17.82 14.43
C ALA A 252 43.08 -16.51 15.14
N ALA A 253 42.17 -15.56 15.37
CA ALA A 253 42.41 -14.27 15.98
C ALA A 253 43.46 -13.41 15.26
N GLU A 254 43.55 -13.55 13.94
CA GLU A 254 44.45 -12.73 13.14
C GLU A 254 44.02 -11.25 13.19
N PRO A 255 44.90 -10.31 13.60
CA PRO A 255 44.53 -8.91 13.81
C PRO A 255 43.91 -8.24 12.58
N GLU A 256 44.49 -8.47 11.40
CA GLU A 256 44.02 -7.89 10.15
C GLU A 256 42.62 -8.37 9.75
N ALA A 257 42.32 -9.65 10.00
CA ALA A 257 41.01 -10.24 9.73
C ALA A 257 39.95 -9.69 10.71
N LEU A 258 40.28 -9.57 11.99
CA LEU A 258 39.40 -9.03 13.01
C LEU A 258 39.06 -7.55 12.77
N GLU A 259 40.04 -6.73 12.41
CA GLU A 259 39.83 -5.31 12.07
C GLU A 259 38.89 -5.16 10.86
N VAL A 260 39.09 -5.97 9.82
CA VAL A 260 38.24 -5.94 8.62
C VAL A 260 36.84 -6.45 8.94
N LEU A 261 36.71 -7.46 9.80
CA LEU A 261 35.42 -7.97 10.28
C LEU A 261 34.65 -6.92 11.09
N GLU A 262 35.32 -6.24 12.02
CA GLU A 262 34.72 -5.17 12.84
C GLU A 262 34.21 -4.04 11.95
N ARG A 263 35.03 -3.58 11.00
CA ARG A 263 34.65 -2.58 10.01
C ARG A 263 33.41 -3.02 9.22
N PHE A 264 33.41 -4.25 8.73
CA PHE A 264 32.28 -4.79 7.97
C PHE A 264 31.00 -4.85 8.82
N CYS A 265 31.08 -5.37 10.04
CA CYS A 265 29.96 -5.48 10.96
C CYS A 265 29.38 -4.10 11.30
N LYS A 266 30.24 -3.09 11.53
CA LYS A 266 29.79 -1.72 11.76
C LYS A 266 29.01 -1.15 10.56
N MET A 267 29.48 -1.38 9.33
CA MET A 267 28.78 -0.94 8.13
C MET A 267 27.40 -1.58 8.03
N VAL A 268 27.30 -2.90 8.21
CA VAL A 268 26.02 -3.63 8.17
C VAL A 268 25.09 -3.17 9.31
N ALA A 269 25.61 -2.99 10.52
CA ALA A 269 24.83 -2.56 11.68
C ALA A 269 24.18 -1.18 11.46
N VAL A 270 24.87 -0.24 10.81
CA VAL A 270 24.29 1.07 10.43
C VAL A 270 23.14 0.90 9.44
N GLN A 271 23.23 -0.05 8.51
CA GLN A 271 22.14 -0.33 7.57
C GLN A 271 20.92 -0.95 8.27
N ILE A 272 21.15 -1.86 9.23
CA ILE A 272 20.07 -2.42 10.07
C ILE A 272 19.39 -1.31 10.86
N TYR A 273 20.16 -0.38 11.44
CA TYR A 273 19.61 0.79 12.11
C TYR A 273 18.75 1.64 11.17
N ASN A 274 19.25 1.97 9.97
CA ASN A 274 18.49 2.75 8.99
C ASN A 274 17.18 2.06 8.58
N LEU A 275 17.19 0.73 8.44
CA LEU A 275 15.98 -0.06 8.19
C LEU A 275 15.02 -0.03 9.38
N THR A 276 15.53 -0.02 10.60
CA THR A 276 14.72 0.12 11.83
C THR A 276 14.02 1.47 11.87
N VAL A 277 14.73 2.55 11.52
CA VAL A 277 14.14 3.89 11.41
C VAL A 277 13.08 3.97 10.31
N LEU A 278 13.31 3.29 9.18
CA LEU A 278 12.42 3.36 8.02
C LEU A 278 11.16 2.49 8.16
N LEU A 279 11.29 1.31 8.77
CA LEU A 279 10.29 0.24 8.69
C LEU A 279 9.86 -0.31 10.07
N ASP A 280 10.45 0.17 11.16
CA ASP A 280 10.13 -0.29 12.52
C ASP A 280 10.29 -1.82 12.70
N VAL A 281 11.43 -2.36 12.23
CA VAL A 281 11.66 -3.81 12.18
C VAL A 281 11.92 -4.42 13.56
N GLU A 282 11.16 -5.47 13.91
CA GLU A 282 11.39 -6.25 15.13
C GLU A 282 12.54 -7.26 14.98
N LYS A 283 12.73 -7.84 13.79
CA LYS A 283 13.73 -8.88 13.51
C LYS A 283 14.37 -8.72 12.14
N VAL A 284 15.67 -8.99 12.06
CA VAL A 284 16.43 -9.02 10.81
C VAL A 284 17.17 -10.34 10.70
N ALA A 285 16.89 -11.10 9.64
CA ALA A 285 17.58 -12.33 9.33
C ALA A 285 18.79 -12.06 8.43
N ILE A 286 19.95 -12.62 8.77
CA ILE A 286 21.18 -12.47 7.99
C ILE A 286 21.44 -13.74 7.19
N GLY A 287 21.13 -13.68 5.89
CA GLY A 287 21.35 -14.79 4.96
C GLY A 287 22.73 -14.78 4.28
N GLY A 288 23.00 -15.85 3.52
CA GLY A 288 24.17 -15.95 2.64
C GLY A 288 25.21 -16.98 3.08
N GLY A 289 26.24 -17.20 2.25
CA GLY A 289 27.23 -18.25 2.51
C GLY A 289 28.06 -18.04 3.79
N ILE A 290 28.37 -16.78 4.11
CA ILE A 290 29.18 -16.43 5.30
C ILE A 290 28.36 -16.32 6.58
N SER A 291 27.03 -16.21 6.52
CA SER A 291 26.18 -16.06 7.71
C SER A 291 26.09 -17.33 8.56
N LYS A 292 26.54 -18.47 8.02
CA LYS A 292 26.73 -19.71 8.79
C LYS A 292 27.86 -19.63 9.82
N GLN A 293 28.70 -18.61 9.77
CA GLN A 293 29.81 -18.41 10.70
C GLN A 293 29.30 -17.74 11.98
N PRO A 294 29.37 -18.39 13.16
CA PRO A 294 28.88 -17.81 14.41
C PRO A 294 29.55 -16.48 14.75
N LEU A 295 30.86 -16.40 14.51
CA LEU A 295 31.66 -15.20 14.75
C LEU A 295 31.10 -13.95 14.05
N LEU A 296 30.56 -14.11 12.82
CA LEU A 296 29.94 -12.99 12.11
C LEU A 296 28.72 -12.44 12.84
N LEU A 297 27.81 -13.32 13.28
CA LEU A 297 26.58 -12.90 13.95
C LEU A 297 26.88 -12.30 15.33
N GLU A 298 27.85 -12.85 16.06
CA GLU A 298 28.31 -12.31 17.34
C GLU A 298 28.94 -10.93 17.18
N SER A 299 29.89 -10.76 16.25
CA SER A 299 30.51 -9.46 15.96
C SER A 299 29.49 -8.43 15.46
N LEU A 300 28.52 -8.84 14.64
CA LEU A 300 27.47 -7.96 14.14
C LEU A 300 26.53 -7.49 15.24
N ARG A 301 26.08 -8.39 16.14
CA ARG A 301 25.27 -8.02 17.31
C ARG A 301 26.02 -7.05 18.21
N SER A 302 27.28 -7.33 18.51
CA SER A 302 28.13 -6.43 19.29
C SER A 302 28.29 -5.06 18.64
N ALA A 303 28.48 -5.01 17.32
CA ALA A 303 28.58 -3.74 16.59
C ALA A 303 27.26 -2.96 16.63
N TYR A 304 26.12 -3.65 16.49
CA TYR A 304 24.79 -3.03 16.55
C TYR A 304 24.49 -2.48 17.95
N ASP A 305 24.73 -3.23 19.02
CA ASP A 305 24.60 -2.74 20.39
C ASP A 305 25.53 -1.53 20.65
N GLY A 306 26.77 -1.61 20.12
CA GLY A 306 27.74 -0.52 20.18
C GLY A 306 27.28 0.77 19.50
N LEU A 307 26.51 0.69 18.41
CA LEU A 307 25.94 1.87 17.75
C LEU A 307 24.97 2.62 18.67
N TYR A 308 24.05 1.92 19.34
CA TYR A 308 23.11 2.55 20.27
C TYR A 308 23.84 3.11 21.49
N ALA A 309 24.80 2.36 22.04
CA ALA A 309 25.61 2.83 23.16
C ALA A 309 26.40 4.10 22.81
N SER A 310 26.94 4.20 21.59
CA SER A 310 27.71 5.37 21.14
C SER A 310 26.91 6.68 21.07
N ARG A 311 25.58 6.60 21.07
CA ARG A 311 24.66 7.75 21.04
C ARG A 311 23.63 7.71 22.16
N ALA A 312 23.94 7.01 23.25
CA ALA A 312 23.09 6.96 24.44
C ALA A 312 22.83 8.36 25.01
N GLY A 313 21.61 8.60 25.52
CA GLY A 313 21.17 9.91 26.00
C GLY A 313 20.56 10.83 24.94
N GLN A 314 20.55 10.43 23.67
CA GLN A 314 19.79 11.14 22.63
C GLN A 314 18.36 10.57 22.57
N ALA A 315 17.35 11.42 22.79
CA ALA A 315 15.95 11.00 22.93
C ALA A 315 15.43 10.16 21.75
N TYR A 316 15.89 10.42 20.51
CA TYR A 316 15.47 9.62 19.36
C TYR A 316 16.10 8.22 19.33
N MET A 317 17.25 8.00 19.96
CA MET A 317 17.88 6.68 20.04
C MET A 317 17.24 5.79 21.10
N GLU A 318 16.75 6.38 22.19
CA GLU A 318 16.12 5.64 23.29
C GLU A 318 14.72 5.14 22.95
N GLY A 319 13.99 5.87 22.10
CA GLY A 319 12.66 5.50 21.65
C GLY A 319 12.61 4.47 20.52
N LEU A 320 13.75 4.17 19.87
CA LEU A 320 13.78 3.22 18.77
C LEU A 320 13.80 1.77 19.28
N PRO A 321 13.01 0.86 18.69
CA PRO A 321 13.05 -0.53 19.06
C PRO A 321 14.40 -1.15 18.71
N ARG A 322 14.80 -2.15 19.50
CA ARG A 322 15.99 -2.93 19.25
C ARG A 322 15.61 -4.15 18.42
N CYS A 323 15.96 -4.10 17.14
CA CYS A 323 15.75 -5.21 16.24
C CYS A 323 16.60 -6.42 16.67
N GLN A 324 15.99 -7.61 16.68
CA GLN A 324 16.70 -8.85 16.94
C GLN A 324 17.39 -9.37 15.67
N ILE A 325 18.71 -9.52 15.72
CA ILE A 325 19.49 -10.11 14.61
C ILE A 325 19.47 -11.64 14.73
N VAL A 326 18.88 -12.32 13.75
CA VAL A 326 18.70 -13.78 13.69
C VAL A 326 19.45 -14.40 12.50
N PRO A 327 19.87 -15.68 12.59
CA PRO A 327 20.46 -16.40 11.47
C PRO A 327 19.51 -16.64 10.30
#